data_AF-A0AAV4JZZ0-F1
#
_entry.id   AF-A0AAV4JZZ0-F1
#
_cell.length_a   1.000
_cell.length_b   1.000
_cell.length_c   1.000
_cell.angle_alpha   90.00
_cell.angle_beta   90.00
_cell.angle_gamma   90.00
#
_symmetry.space_group_name_H-M   'P 1'
#
loop_
_entity.id
_entity.type
_entity.pdbx_description
1 polymer ?
#
loop_
_entity_poly.entity_id
_entity_poly.type
_entity_poly.pdbx_seq_one_letter_code
_entity_poly.pdbx_strand_id
1 'polypeptide(L)'
;VVVEVAAVVVVVVVIEVAVVVSVGVAVVEVVVTVVVLVGLVVVLSLEVVVVVVVVVVVVVVVVAAAAAKAVVATASVLVALIVVIGVVVIVVAAVVVVVVVVVLVVVVVVVVVVVVVVVVVVVVVVVAAIVGRHGISYVSLGGKVVGAEASISRRIYRQAYPDAVARVIHPGKSEGEASGVFSSSSFLPNGHLKVSSVLAKLDMNALLLYWRETGPQYLDVGELGYLTYVSSLKLSCEPELYDCDLPKQPIRVDNELVYVGNTSIKTRVKMYFPNVEKPVAEKDFGTVFVDPSTRRPVAPPAWWREKHVPYSRAGEGRIIQPTFDFNAWSGAMHQENIRVHIADLDANGHCNWGSFVWFCYEAYGISQCRR
;
A
#
# COMPACT_ATOMS: atom_id res chain seq x y z
N VAL A 1 112.28 -0.32 91.11
CA VAL A 1 111.55 0.90 91.52
C VAL A 1 111.32 1.87 90.37
N VAL A 2 112.34 2.51 89.75
CA VAL A 2 112.10 3.52 88.70
C VAL A 2 111.39 2.96 87.46
N VAL A 3 111.68 1.71 87.07
CA VAL A 3 111.05 1.05 85.91
C VAL A 3 109.60 0.60 86.20
N GLU A 4 109.28 0.23 87.43
CA GLU A 4 107.92 -0.20 87.82
C GLU A 4 106.97 0.99 87.98
N VAL A 5 107.45 2.11 88.53
CA VAL A 5 106.64 3.31 88.68
C VAL A 5 106.34 3.93 87.31
N ALA A 6 107.31 3.94 86.39
CA ALA A 6 107.09 4.40 85.02
C ALA A 6 106.07 3.54 84.26
N ALA A 7 106.11 2.21 84.42
CA ALA A 7 105.14 1.31 83.79
C ALA A 7 103.70 1.54 84.32
N VAL A 8 103.54 1.73 85.63
CA VAL A 8 102.22 1.99 86.24
C VAL A 8 101.67 3.36 85.82
N VAL A 9 102.50 4.41 85.77
CA VAL A 9 102.06 5.74 85.33
C VAL A 9 101.68 5.75 83.85
N VAL A 10 102.45 5.07 82.99
CA VAL A 10 102.09 4.94 81.57
C VAL A 10 100.79 4.18 81.40
N VAL A 11 100.57 3.09 82.14
CA VAL A 11 99.32 2.32 82.07
C VAL A 11 98.13 3.15 82.56
N VAL A 12 98.25 3.91 83.65
CA VAL A 12 97.18 4.75 84.17
C VAL A 12 96.84 5.88 83.20
N VAL A 13 97.84 6.58 82.65
CA VAL A 13 97.61 7.66 81.67
C VAL A 13 97.00 7.11 80.38
N VAL A 14 97.45 5.95 79.91
CA VAL A 14 96.87 5.29 78.73
C VAL A 14 95.42 4.87 78.98
N ILE A 15 95.09 4.39 80.19
CA ILE A 15 93.71 4.04 80.56
C ILE A 15 92.83 5.29 80.67
N GLU A 16 93.27 6.36 81.34
CA GLU A 16 92.50 7.59 81.45
C GLU A 16 92.25 8.24 80.07
N VAL A 17 93.27 8.29 79.21
CA VAL A 17 93.13 8.81 77.84
C VAL A 17 92.21 7.91 77.01
N ALA A 18 92.31 6.58 77.14
CA ALA A 18 91.42 5.65 76.43
C ALA A 18 89.95 5.78 76.90
N VAL A 19 89.71 5.99 78.19
CA VAL A 19 88.35 6.20 78.74
C VAL A 19 87.78 7.54 78.29
N VAL A 20 88.56 8.63 78.33
CA VAL A 20 88.10 9.95 77.86
C VAL A 20 87.80 9.94 76.36
N VAL A 21 88.64 9.28 75.55
CA VAL A 21 88.40 9.11 74.11
C VAL A 21 87.17 8.23 73.86
N SER A 22 87.02 7.12 74.59
CA SER A 22 85.85 6.22 74.48
C SER A 22 84.54 6.93 74.81
N VAL A 23 84.50 7.69 75.91
CA VAL A 23 83.31 8.45 76.33
C VAL A 23 83.03 9.59 75.34
N GLY A 24 84.07 10.30 74.88
CA GLY A 24 83.92 11.36 73.87
C GLY A 24 83.35 10.85 72.56
N VAL A 25 83.83 9.70 72.06
CA VAL A 25 83.32 9.07 70.84
C VAL A 25 81.87 8.62 71.03
N ALA A 26 81.53 8.01 72.17
CA ALA A 26 80.15 7.57 72.45
C ALA A 26 79.17 8.77 72.53
N VAL A 27 79.58 9.89 73.13
CA VAL A 27 78.75 11.11 73.19
C VAL A 27 78.55 11.70 71.79
N VAL A 28 79.59 11.75 70.96
CA VAL A 28 79.47 12.22 69.57
C VAL A 28 78.54 11.31 68.76
N GLU A 29 78.66 10.00 68.91
CA GLU A 29 77.80 9.04 68.21
C GLU A 29 76.33 9.18 68.61
N VAL A 30 76.04 9.39 69.91
CA VAL A 30 74.69 9.65 70.41
C VAL A 30 74.15 10.98 69.89
N VAL A 31 74.94 12.06 69.93
CA VAL A 31 74.52 13.38 69.44
C VAL A 31 74.24 13.34 67.93
N VAL A 32 75.13 12.71 67.15
CA VAL A 32 74.92 12.53 65.70
C VAL A 32 73.67 11.70 65.45
N THR A 33 73.46 10.62 66.18
CA THR A 33 72.26 9.78 66.05
C THR A 33 70.99 10.57 66.35
N VAL A 34 70.96 11.36 67.42
CA VAL A 34 69.81 12.20 67.80
C VAL A 34 69.55 13.28 66.75
N VAL A 35 70.59 13.97 66.25
CA VAL A 35 70.43 15.01 65.21
C VAL A 35 69.91 14.39 63.91
N VAL A 36 70.41 13.22 63.52
CA VAL A 36 69.91 12.48 62.34
C VAL A 36 68.46 12.06 62.54
N LEU A 37 68.09 11.57 63.73
CA LEU A 37 66.72 11.16 64.04
C LEU A 37 65.75 12.35 64.03
N VAL A 38 66.15 13.49 64.62
CA VAL A 38 65.35 14.72 64.60
C VAL A 38 65.22 15.26 63.18
N GLY A 39 66.31 15.27 62.41
CA GLY A 39 66.29 15.63 61.00
C GLY A 39 65.35 14.75 60.18
N LEU A 40 65.39 13.43 60.40
CA LEU A 40 64.50 12.48 59.74
C LEU A 40 63.03 12.71 60.11
N VAL A 41 62.73 12.94 61.40
CA VAL A 41 61.37 13.24 61.86
C VAL A 41 60.84 14.53 61.25
N VAL A 42 61.66 15.58 61.14
CA VAL A 42 61.28 16.84 60.49
C VAL A 42 61.01 16.63 59.00
N VAL A 43 61.88 15.91 58.29
CA VAL A 43 61.70 15.59 56.86
C VAL A 43 60.41 14.79 56.64
N LEU A 44 60.18 13.74 57.42
CA LEU A 44 58.95 12.94 57.34
C LEU A 44 57.70 13.77 57.66
N SER A 45 57.80 14.68 58.63
CA SER A 45 56.68 15.57 58.99
C SER A 45 56.36 16.54 57.85
N LEU A 46 57.37 17.09 57.18
CA LEU A 46 57.22 17.95 56.01
C LEU A 46 56.63 17.19 54.82
N GLU A 47 57.08 15.97 54.56
CA GLU A 47 56.51 15.12 53.51
C GLU A 47 55.01 14.85 53.76
N VAL A 48 54.63 14.52 55.00
CA VAL A 48 53.22 14.34 55.37
C VAL A 48 52.41 15.62 55.13
N VAL A 49 52.94 16.79 55.51
CA VAL A 49 52.25 18.07 55.25
C VAL A 49 52.07 18.33 53.75
N VAL A 50 53.12 18.08 52.95
CA VAL A 50 53.05 18.23 51.49
C VAL A 50 52.00 17.29 50.90
N VAL A 51 51.97 16.02 51.32
CA VAL A 51 50.96 15.05 50.87
C VAL A 51 49.55 15.51 51.23
N VAL A 52 49.33 15.97 52.47
CA VAL A 52 48.03 16.47 52.91
C VAL A 52 47.59 17.68 52.08
N VAL A 53 48.48 18.64 51.84
CA VAL A 53 48.18 19.82 51.01
C VAL A 53 47.85 19.41 49.58
N VAL A 54 48.61 18.50 48.98
CA VAL A 54 48.34 18.00 47.62
C VAL A 54 46.99 17.31 47.56
N VAL A 55 46.66 16.44 48.53
CA VAL A 55 45.35 15.77 48.58
C VAL A 55 44.23 16.78 48.71
N VAL A 56 44.34 17.78 49.58
CA VAL A 56 43.33 18.83 49.74
C VAL A 56 43.13 19.60 48.44
N VAL A 57 44.22 20.01 47.77
CA VAL A 57 44.15 20.73 46.49
C VAL A 57 43.47 19.86 45.43
N VAL A 58 43.85 18.59 45.32
CA VAL A 58 43.22 17.64 44.36
C VAL A 58 41.73 17.50 44.65
N VAL A 59 41.34 17.32 45.91
CA VAL A 59 39.92 17.21 46.31
C VAL A 59 39.16 18.49 45.93
N VAL A 60 39.70 19.67 46.24
CA VAL A 60 39.06 20.95 45.90
C VAL A 60 38.89 21.10 44.39
N VAL A 61 39.91 20.78 43.60
CA VAL A 61 39.85 20.83 42.13
C VAL A 61 38.81 19.85 41.58
N VAL A 62 38.77 18.62 42.09
CA VAL A 62 37.80 17.60 41.66
C VAL A 62 36.37 18.03 42.00
N VAL A 63 36.13 18.56 43.20
CA VAL A 63 34.81 19.05 43.63
C VAL A 63 34.37 20.24 42.78
N ALA A 64 35.26 21.20 42.52
CA ALA A 64 34.96 22.35 41.67
C ALA A 64 34.63 21.93 40.22
N ALA A 65 35.39 20.98 39.66
CA ALA A 65 35.13 20.45 38.33
C ALA A 65 33.78 19.69 38.26
N ALA A 66 33.43 18.93 39.30
CA ALA A 66 32.13 18.26 39.39
C ALA A 66 30.96 19.25 39.47
N ALA A 67 31.10 20.31 40.28
CA ALA A 67 30.10 21.37 40.38
C ALA A 67 29.90 22.09 39.03
N ALA A 68 30.99 22.43 38.32
CA ALA A 68 30.91 23.05 37.00
C ALA A 68 30.16 22.17 35.99
N LYS A 69 30.44 20.85 35.96
CA LYS A 69 29.73 19.90 35.09
C LYS A 69 28.23 19.83 35.43
N ALA A 70 27.86 19.85 36.71
CA ALA A 70 26.47 19.84 37.13
C ALA A 70 25.72 21.11 36.69
N VAL A 71 26.36 22.29 36.76
CA VAL A 71 25.78 23.56 36.29
C VAL A 71 25.56 23.52 34.77
N VAL A 72 26.55 23.06 34.00
CA VAL A 72 26.41 22.94 32.53
C VAL A 72 25.30 21.95 32.16
N ALA A 73 25.21 20.81 32.83
CA ALA A 73 24.14 19.84 32.63
C ALA A 73 22.76 20.47 32.90
N THR A 74 22.62 21.19 34.02
CA THR A 74 21.36 21.85 34.40
C THR A 74 20.96 22.92 33.38
N ALA A 75 21.91 23.74 32.93
CA ALA A 75 21.68 24.75 31.90
C ALA A 75 21.26 24.12 30.56
N SER A 76 21.88 23.00 30.16
CA SER A 76 21.53 22.30 28.92
C SER A 76 20.10 21.74 28.96
N VAL A 77 19.66 21.23 30.12
CA VAL A 77 18.29 20.75 30.31
C VAL A 77 17.29 21.91 30.26
N LEU A 78 17.62 23.05 30.86
CA LEU A 78 16.77 24.24 30.81
C LEU A 78 16.61 24.77 29.38
N VAL A 79 17.71 24.83 28.60
CA VAL A 79 17.66 25.22 27.19
C VAL A 79 16.82 24.25 26.38
N ALA A 80 16.99 22.93 26.57
CA ALA A 80 16.18 21.92 25.90
C ALA A 80 14.69 22.08 26.23
N LEU A 81 14.35 22.36 27.50
CA LEU A 81 12.97 22.58 27.93
C LEU A 81 12.36 23.84 27.28
N ILE A 82 13.11 24.94 27.21
CA ILE A 82 12.68 26.16 26.50
C ILE A 82 12.43 25.88 25.02
N VAL A 83 13.32 25.14 24.35
CA VAL A 83 13.15 24.76 22.94
C VAL A 83 11.89 23.90 22.75
N VAL A 84 11.67 22.90 23.62
CA VAL A 84 10.48 22.04 23.57
C VAL A 84 9.20 22.88 23.74
N ILE A 85 9.16 23.78 24.73
CA ILE A 85 8.01 24.68 24.93
C ILE A 85 7.79 25.55 23.69
N GLY A 86 8.85 26.12 23.11
CA GLY A 86 8.78 26.92 21.89
C GLY A 86 8.19 26.14 20.70
N VAL A 87 8.64 24.91 20.49
CA VAL A 87 8.11 24.02 19.44
C VAL A 87 6.63 23.70 19.68
N VAL A 88 6.24 23.38 20.92
CA VAL A 88 4.83 23.10 21.26
C VAL A 88 3.95 24.32 20.96
N VAL A 89 4.37 25.52 21.33
CA VAL A 89 3.62 26.76 21.04
C VAL A 89 3.46 26.98 19.53
N ILE A 90 4.52 26.76 18.74
CA ILE A 90 4.46 26.89 17.27
C ILE A 90 3.48 25.86 16.67
N VAL A 91 3.53 24.61 17.12
CA VAL A 91 2.64 23.55 16.65
C VAL A 91 1.19 23.87 17.01
N VAL A 92 0.90 24.30 18.24
CA VAL A 92 -0.44 24.69 18.66
C VAL A 92 -0.96 25.86 17.82
N ALA A 93 -0.14 26.89 17.58
CA ALA A 93 -0.52 28.01 16.73
C ALA A 93 -0.83 27.57 15.29
N ALA A 94 -0.02 26.68 14.71
CA ALA A 94 -0.25 26.14 13.38
C ALA A 94 -1.57 25.34 13.31
N VAL A 95 -1.86 24.50 14.32
CA VAL A 95 -3.11 23.75 14.40
C VAL A 95 -4.31 24.70 14.48
N VAL A 96 -4.24 25.76 15.29
CA VAL A 96 -5.31 26.76 15.37
C VAL A 96 -5.57 27.42 14.02
N VAL A 97 -4.51 27.80 13.29
CA VAL A 97 -4.63 28.38 11.94
C VAL A 97 -5.31 27.40 10.98
N VAL A 98 -4.91 26.13 10.98
CA VAL A 98 -5.54 25.10 10.13
C VAL A 98 -7.02 24.94 10.46
N VAL A 99 -7.39 24.91 11.74
CA VAL A 99 -8.79 24.81 12.16
C VAL A 99 -9.60 26.01 11.66
N VAL A 100 -9.07 27.23 11.80
CA VAL A 100 -9.74 28.45 11.29
C VAL A 100 -9.94 28.39 9.78
N VAL A 101 -8.93 27.96 9.02
CA VAL A 101 -9.03 27.80 7.56
C VAL A 101 -10.09 26.76 7.18
N VAL A 102 -10.12 25.62 7.87
CA VAL A 102 -11.13 24.57 7.63
C VAL A 102 -12.54 25.10 7.90
N VAL A 103 -12.75 25.82 9.00
CA VAL A 103 -14.06 26.43 9.32
C VAL A 103 -14.47 27.42 8.23
N LEU A 104 -13.55 28.28 7.77
CA LEU A 104 -13.83 29.21 6.66
C LEU A 104 -14.22 28.49 5.37
N VAL A 105 -13.50 27.42 5.00
CA VAL A 105 -13.82 26.61 3.81
C VAL A 105 -15.21 25.99 3.93
N VAL A 106 -15.55 25.44 5.11
CA VAL A 106 -16.88 24.86 5.36
C VAL A 106 -17.97 25.92 5.21
N VAL A 107 -17.77 27.12 5.76
CA VAL A 107 -18.73 28.24 5.62
C VAL A 107 -18.91 28.61 4.14
N VAL A 108 -17.82 28.73 3.37
CA VAL A 108 -17.89 29.03 1.93
C VAL A 108 -18.66 27.94 1.18
N VAL A 109 -18.39 26.66 1.46
CA VAL A 109 -19.10 25.53 0.82
C VAL A 109 -20.59 25.58 1.15
N VAL A 110 -20.97 25.84 2.40
CA VAL A 110 -22.38 25.98 2.81
C VAL A 110 -23.05 27.13 2.05
N VAL A 111 -22.40 28.28 1.94
CA VAL A 111 -22.92 29.43 1.17
C VAL A 111 -23.12 29.06 -0.30
N VAL A 112 -22.15 28.40 -0.92
CA VAL A 112 -22.25 27.94 -2.32
C VAL A 112 -23.42 26.97 -2.50
N VAL A 113 -23.59 25.99 -1.60
CA VAL A 113 -24.70 25.04 -1.65
C VAL A 113 -26.04 25.76 -1.53
N VAL A 114 -26.18 26.71 -0.60
CA VAL A 114 -27.40 27.51 -0.45
C VAL A 114 -27.71 28.29 -1.73
N VAL A 115 -26.70 28.94 -2.33
CA VAL A 115 -26.87 29.66 -3.61
C VAL A 115 -27.32 28.72 -4.72
N VAL A 116 -26.69 27.55 -4.86
CA VAL A 116 -27.08 26.54 -5.87
C VAL A 116 -28.51 26.08 -5.65
N VAL A 117 -28.91 25.78 -4.41
CA VAL A 117 -30.29 25.38 -4.09
C VAL A 117 -31.28 26.48 -4.47
N VAL A 118 -30.99 27.74 -4.15
CA VAL A 118 -31.85 28.88 -4.54
C VAL A 118 -31.96 28.99 -6.06
N VAL A 119 -30.85 28.87 -6.78
CA VAL A 119 -30.86 28.89 -8.26
C VAL A 119 -31.68 27.74 -8.82
N VAL A 120 -31.52 26.52 -8.31
CA VAL A 120 -32.30 25.34 -8.74
C VAL A 120 -33.79 25.56 -8.48
N VAL A 121 -34.17 26.08 -7.31
CA VAL A 121 -35.57 26.40 -6.99
C VAL A 121 -36.13 27.43 -7.97
N VAL A 122 -35.39 28.50 -8.26
CA VAL A 122 -35.80 29.52 -9.24
C VAL A 122 -35.98 28.88 -10.63
N VAL A 123 -35.03 28.06 -11.07
CA VAL A 123 -35.13 27.35 -12.37
C VAL A 123 -36.33 26.43 -12.40
N VAL A 124 -36.59 25.65 -11.35
CA VAL A 124 -37.76 24.76 -11.27
C VAL A 124 -39.06 25.55 -11.32
N VAL A 125 -39.16 26.69 -10.62
CA VAL A 125 -40.34 27.56 -10.67
C VAL A 125 -40.55 28.14 -12.07
N VAL A 126 -39.47 28.61 -12.72
CA VAL A 126 -39.52 29.12 -14.10
C VAL A 126 -39.93 28.03 -15.09
N VAL A 127 -39.34 26.85 -15.00
CA VAL A 127 -39.68 25.69 -15.84
C VAL A 127 -41.12 25.25 -15.59
N ALA A 128 -41.56 25.17 -14.34
CA ALA A 128 -42.95 24.84 -14.01
C ALA A 128 -43.94 25.89 -14.56
N ALA A 129 -43.59 27.18 -14.54
CA ALA A 129 -44.40 28.24 -15.13
C ALA A 129 -44.46 28.16 -16.68
N ILE A 130 -43.35 27.81 -17.34
CA ILE A 130 -43.29 27.61 -18.79
C ILE A 130 -44.05 26.34 -19.21
N VAL A 131 -43.84 25.23 -18.51
CA VAL A 131 -44.49 23.93 -18.78
C VAL A 131 -45.98 23.97 -18.45
N GLY A 132 -46.40 24.73 -17.43
CA GLY A 132 -47.81 24.97 -17.14
C GLY A 132 -48.55 25.72 -18.26
N ARG A 133 -47.83 26.50 -19.09
CA ARG A 133 -48.39 27.17 -20.27
C ARG A 133 -48.34 26.33 -21.56
N HIS A 134 -47.48 25.32 -21.63
CA HIS A 134 -47.36 24.41 -22.75
C HIS A 134 -47.53 22.99 -22.26
N GLY A 135 -48.78 22.50 -22.25
CA GLY A 135 -49.18 21.16 -21.79
C GLY A 135 -48.45 20.02 -22.50
N ILE A 136 -47.20 19.79 -22.12
CA ILE A 136 -46.34 18.73 -22.60
C ILE A 136 -46.02 17.87 -21.38
N SER A 137 -46.68 16.72 -21.32
CA SER A 137 -46.47 15.69 -20.32
C SER A 137 -45.03 15.19 -20.35
N TYR A 138 -44.19 15.66 -19.44
CA TYR A 138 -42.86 15.07 -19.21
C TYR A 138 -42.98 13.89 -18.25
N VAL A 139 -42.80 12.70 -18.80
CA VAL A 139 -42.60 11.45 -18.07
C VAL A 139 -41.29 11.56 -17.29
N SER A 140 -41.38 11.54 -15.97
CA SER A 140 -40.25 11.51 -15.04
C SER A 140 -39.33 10.30 -15.31
N LEU A 141 -38.05 10.59 -15.60
CA LEU A 141 -36.94 9.64 -15.77
C LEU A 141 -36.27 9.26 -14.43
N GLY A 142 -36.91 9.51 -13.29
CA GLY A 142 -36.40 9.14 -11.98
C GLY A 142 -36.90 7.78 -11.53
N GLY A 143 -36.16 6.70 -11.82
CA GLY A 143 -36.32 5.42 -11.10
C GLY A 143 -36.67 4.17 -11.90
N LYS A 144 -36.80 4.25 -13.24
CA LYS A 144 -37.12 3.09 -14.11
C LYS A 144 -36.25 2.94 -15.37
N VAL A 145 -35.12 3.66 -15.46
CA VAL A 145 -34.32 3.70 -16.71
C VAL A 145 -33.54 2.40 -16.98
N VAL A 146 -33.31 1.58 -15.96
CA VAL A 146 -32.65 0.26 -16.12
C VAL A 146 -33.42 -0.65 -17.09
N GLY A 147 -34.74 -0.48 -17.22
CA GLY A 147 -35.53 -1.24 -18.20
C GLY A 147 -35.40 -0.76 -19.65
N ALA A 148 -35.22 0.55 -19.87
CA ALA A 148 -35.22 1.12 -21.22
C ALA A 148 -33.89 0.86 -21.95
N GLU A 149 -32.75 0.98 -21.27
CA GLU A 149 -31.42 0.78 -21.88
C GLU A 149 -31.12 -0.70 -22.18
N ALA A 150 -31.55 -1.60 -21.30
CA ALA A 150 -31.51 -3.04 -21.57
C ALA A 150 -32.31 -3.39 -22.83
N SER A 151 -33.42 -2.68 -23.09
CA SER A 151 -34.25 -2.89 -24.28
C SER A 151 -33.57 -2.44 -25.58
N ILE A 152 -32.78 -1.37 -25.57
CA ILE A 152 -32.07 -0.87 -26.77
C ILE A 152 -30.90 -1.78 -27.12
N SER A 153 -30.06 -2.11 -26.12
CA SER A 153 -28.93 -3.02 -26.30
C SER A 153 -29.39 -4.37 -26.85
N ARG A 154 -30.55 -4.87 -26.39
CA ARG A 154 -31.18 -6.08 -26.91
C ARG A 154 -31.62 -5.98 -28.36
N ARG A 155 -32.26 -4.88 -28.76
CA ARG A 155 -32.69 -4.69 -30.15
C ARG A 155 -31.47 -4.66 -31.08
N ILE A 156 -30.44 -3.90 -30.73
CA ILE A 156 -29.20 -3.84 -31.50
C ILE A 156 -28.57 -5.22 -31.59
N TYR A 157 -28.55 -5.98 -30.49
CA TYR A 157 -28.01 -7.32 -30.49
C TYR A 157 -28.78 -8.26 -31.41
N ARG A 158 -30.11 -8.31 -31.31
CA ARG A 158 -30.94 -9.15 -32.20
C ARG A 158 -30.84 -8.74 -33.66
N GLN A 159 -30.61 -7.46 -33.94
CA GLN A 159 -30.35 -6.98 -35.30
C GLN A 159 -28.96 -7.43 -35.80
N ALA A 160 -27.96 -7.40 -34.93
CA ALA A 160 -26.59 -7.79 -35.28
C ALA A 160 -26.40 -9.32 -35.39
N TYR A 161 -27.14 -10.09 -34.60
CA TYR A 161 -27.04 -11.56 -34.53
C TYR A 161 -28.46 -12.18 -34.44
N PRO A 162 -29.22 -12.16 -35.55
CA PRO A 162 -30.61 -12.63 -35.55
C PRO A 162 -30.75 -14.12 -35.20
N ASP A 163 -29.74 -14.92 -35.55
CA ASP A 163 -29.73 -16.37 -35.31
C ASP A 163 -29.10 -16.74 -33.96
N ALA A 164 -28.68 -15.77 -33.14
CA ALA A 164 -28.09 -16.06 -31.86
C ALA A 164 -29.14 -16.60 -30.88
N VAL A 165 -28.91 -17.82 -30.40
CA VAL A 165 -29.74 -18.49 -29.42
C VAL A 165 -28.94 -18.64 -28.13
N ALA A 166 -29.55 -18.32 -26.99
CA ALA A 166 -28.96 -18.56 -25.68
C ALA A 166 -30.02 -19.21 -24.78
N ARG A 167 -29.62 -20.24 -24.03
CA ARG A 167 -30.48 -20.98 -23.12
C ARG A 167 -29.80 -21.19 -21.77
N VAL A 168 -30.56 -21.04 -20.69
CA VAL A 168 -30.11 -21.43 -19.35
C VAL A 168 -30.41 -22.91 -19.16
N ILE A 169 -29.39 -23.71 -18.85
CA ILE A 169 -29.53 -25.14 -18.58
C ILE A 169 -29.90 -25.35 -17.10
N HIS A 170 -29.22 -24.63 -16.21
CA HIS A 170 -29.50 -24.56 -14.78
C HIS A 170 -28.94 -23.24 -14.22
N PRO A 171 -29.23 -22.85 -12.95
CA PRO A 171 -28.80 -21.55 -12.42
C PRO A 171 -27.29 -21.26 -12.48
N GLY A 172 -26.45 -22.28 -12.62
CA GLY A 172 -25.00 -22.15 -12.76
C GLY A 172 -24.45 -22.41 -14.17
N LYS A 173 -25.29 -22.79 -15.15
CA LYS A 173 -24.82 -23.09 -16.52
C LYS A 173 -25.79 -22.61 -17.59
N SER A 174 -25.22 -22.09 -18.66
CA SER A 174 -25.93 -21.70 -19.88
C SER A 174 -25.13 -22.08 -21.12
N GLU A 175 -25.82 -22.17 -22.23
CA GLU A 175 -25.25 -22.49 -23.53
C GLU A 175 -25.83 -21.53 -24.56
N GLY A 176 -25.04 -21.16 -25.56
CA GLY A 176 -25.49 -20.36 -26.67
C GLY A 176 -24.82 -20.77 -27.97
N GLU A 177 -25.47 -20.40 -29.07
CA GLU A 177 -24.98 -20.60 -30.43
C GLU A 177 -25.23 -19.33 -31.22
N ALA A 178 -24.27 -18.92 -32.05
CA ALA A 178 -24.41 -17.75 -32.90
C ALA A 178 -23.67 -17.92 -34.23
N SER A 179 -24.34 -17.56 -35.32
CA SER A 179 -23.78 -17.39 -36.67
C SER A 179 -23.43 -15.91 -36.91
N GLY A 180 -22.70 -15.63 -37.99
CA GLY A 180 -22.37 -14.25 -38.41
C GLY A 180 -21.48 -13.46 -37.45
N VAL A 181 -20.93 -14.11 -36.41
CA VAL A 181 -20.28 -13.41 -35.30
C VAL A 181 -18.97 -12.73 -35.67
N PHE A 182 -18.17 -13.33 -36.55
CA PHE A 182 -16.91 -12.79 -37.02
C PHE A 182 -17.07 -12.19 -38.41
N SER A 183 -16.94 -10.87 -38.50
CA SER A 183 -16.76 -10.13 -39.75
C SER A 183 -15.30 -10.17 -40.19
N SER A 184 -15.00 -9.73 -41.42
CA SER A 184 -13.62 -9.56 -41.90
C SER A 184 -12.75 -8.72 -40.97
N SER A 185 -13.33 -7.71 -40.29
CA SER A 185 -12.61 -6.88 -39.30
C SER A 185 -12.22 -7.61 -38.02
N SER A 186 -12.75 -8.82 -37.78
CA SER A 186 -12.38 -9.68 -36.65
C SER A 186 -11.04 -10.39 -36.84
N PHE A 187 -10.50 -10.35 -38.06
CA PHE A 187 -9.27 -11.02 -38.42
C PHE A 187 -8.11 -10.02 -38.59
N LEU A 188 -6.92 -10.48 -38.25
CA LEU A 188 -5.65 -9.83 -38.60
C LEU A 188 -5.34 -10.04 -40.08
N PRO A 189 -4.41 -9.27 -40.69
CA PRO A 189 -4.03 -9.44 -42.09
C PRO A 189 -3.52 -10.83 -42.45
N ASN A 190 -3.00 -11.59 -41.49
CA ASN A 190 -2.56 -12.97 -41.66
C ASN A 190 -3.70 -14.00 -41.52
N GLY A 191 -4.96 -13.56 -41.44
CA GLY A 191 -6.13 -14.44 -41.32
C GLY A 191 -6.41 -14.96 -39.91
N HIS A 192 -5.59 -14.61 -38.91
CA HIS A 192 -5.82 -15.03 -37.51
C HIS A 192 -6.91 -14.18 -36.85
N LEU A 193 -7.72 -14.78 -35.97
CA LEU A 193 -8.67 -14.02 -35.16
C LEU A 193 -7.95 -13.09 -34.18
N LYS A 194 -8.43 -11.85 -34.06
CA LYS A 194 -7.97 -10.92 -33.04
C LYS A 194 -8.43 -11.40 -31.66
N VAL A 195 -7.55 -11.34 -30.67
CA VAL A 195 -7.90 -11.63 -29.26
C VAL A 195 -9.07 -10.78 -28.77
N SER A 196 -9.10 -9.49 -29.13
CA SER A 196 -10.22 -8.59 -28.79
C SER A 196 -11.54 -9.05 -29.40
N SER A 197 -11.53 -9.58 -30.62
CA SER A 197 -12.72 -10.13 -31.27
C SER A 197 -13.20 -11.40 -30.56
N VAL A 198 -12.30 -12.29 -30.16
CA VAL A 198 -12.65 -13.50 -29.39
C VAL A 198 -13.29 -13.12 -28.05
N LEU A 199 -12.68 -12.19 -27.30
CA LEU A 199 -13.22 -11.70 -26.03
C LEU A 199 -14.62 -11.09 -26.18
N ALA A 200 -14.80 -10.21 -27.18
CA ALA A 200 -16.08 -9.59 -27.46
C ALA A 200 -17.19 -10.62 -27.73
N LYS A 201 -16.89 -11.73 -28.42
CA LYS A 201 -17.89 -12.79 -28.67
C LYS A 201 -18.18 -13.65 -27.44
N LEU A 202 -17.17 -13.91 -26.61
CA LEU A 202 -17.38 -14.58 -25.32
C LEU A 202 -18.25 -13.73 -24.37
N ASP A 203 -18.18 -12.39 -24.44
CA ASP A 203 -19.03 -11.51 -23.63
C ASP A 203 -20.44 -11.37 -24.15
N MET A 204 -20.59 -11.31 -25.46
CA MET A 204 -21.89 -11.20 -26.10
C MET A 204 -22.86 -12.30 -25.64
N ASN A 205 -22.37 -13.53 -25.49
CA ASN A 205 -23.20 -14.63 -25.01
C ASN A 205 -23.62 -14.43 -23.55
N ALA A 206 -22.71 -13.95 -22.69
CA ALA A 206 -23.03 -13.65 -21.30
C ALA A 206 -24.10 -12.56 -21.18
N LEU A 207 -24.03 -11.51 -22.01
CA LEU A 207 -25.00 -10.41 -22.02
C LEU A 207 -26.42 -10.86 -22.39
N LEU A 208 -26.57 -11.76 -23.37
CA LEU A 208 -27.87 -12.32 -23.76
C LEU A 208 -28.63 -12.98 -22.60
N LEU A 209 -27.87 -13.55 -21.66
CA LEU A 209 -28.38 -14.36 -20.57
C LEU A 209 -28.67 -13.55 -19.29
N TYR A 210 -28.15 -12.32 -19.20
CA TYR A 210 -28.44 -11.42 -18.08
C TYR A 210 -29.73 -10.62 -18.26
N TRP A 211 -30.37 -10.68 -19.43
CA TRP A 211 -31.59 -9.91 -19.70
C TRP A 211 -32.86 -10.63 -19.21
N ARG A 212 -33.68 -9.92 -18.42
CA ARG A 212 -34.91 -10.45 -17.79
C ARG A 212 -35.97 -10.97 -18.76
N GLU A 213 -35.92 -10.52 -20.01
CA GLU A 213 -36.96 -10.73 -21.01
C GLU A 213 -36.71 -11.96 -21.91
N THR A 214 -35.65 -12.73 -21.66
CA THR A 214 -35.33 -13.98 -22.40
C THR A 214 -35.67 -15.25 -21.64
N GLY A 215 -36.23 -15.14 -20.43
CA GLY A 215 -36.58 -16.28 -19.57
C GLY A 215 -35.83 -16.24 -18.24
N PRO A 216 -35.46 -17.40 -17.66
CA PRO A 216 -34.62 -17.45 -16.46
C PRO A 216 -33.32 -16.66 -16.69
N GLN A 217 -32.96 -15.79 -15.75
CA GLN A 217 -31.70 -15.06 -15.84
C GLN A 217 -30.55 -15.97 -15.43
N TYR A 218 -29.48 -15.98 -16.22
CA TYR A 218 -28.24 -16.60 -15.77
C TYR A 218 -27.71 -15.82 -14.57
N LEU A 219 -27.53 -16.50 -13.45
CA LEU A 219 -27.02 -15.93 -12.20
C LEU A 219 -27.86 -14.81 -11.55
N ASP A 220 -29.08 -14.52 -12.03
CA ASP A 220 -30.00 -13.52 -11.44
C ASP A 220 -29.33 -12.18 -11.05
N VAL A 221 -28.29 -11.75 -11.79
CA VAL A 221 -27.45 -10.60 -11.40
C VAL A 221 -28.25 -9.31 -11.37
N GLY A 222 -29.27 -9.19 -12.22
CA GLY A 222 -30.18 -8.05 -12.24
C GLY A 222 -31.05 -7.91 -10.99
N GLU A 223 -31.23 -8.98 -10.21
CA GLU A 223 -32.02 -8.97 -8.98
C GLU A 223 -31.21 -8.57 -7.75
N LEU A 224 -29.88 -8.53 -7.86
CA LEU A 224 -28.98 -8.19 -6.76
C LEU A 224 -28.99 -6.69 -6.41
N GLY A 225 -29.32 -5.82 -7.37
CA GLY A 225 -29.21 -4.36 -7.19
C GLY A 225 -27.77 -3.87 -6.98
N TYR A 226 -26.77 -4.68 -7.35
CA TYR A 226 -25.35 -4.37 -7.23
C TYR A 226 -24.75 -3.92 -8.55
N LEU A 227 -23.69 -3.12 -8.48
CA LEU A 227 -22.76 -2.96 -9.59
C LEU A 227 -21.89 -4.20 -9.69
N THR A 228 -21.50 -4.56 -10.92
CA THR A 228 -20.55 -5.64 -11.16
C THR A 228 -19.32 -5.09 -11.85
N TYR A 229 -18.14 -5.48 -11.37
CA TYR A 229 -16.87 -5.10 -11.97
C TYR A 229 -16.04 -6.34 -12.29
N VAL A 230 -15.33 -6.26 -13.41
CA VAL A 230 -14.35 -7.28 -13.78
C VAL A 230 -13.12 -7.06 -12.91
N SER A 231 -12.85 -8.02 -12.04
CA SER A 231 -11.68 -8.00 -11.17
C SER A 231 -10.48 -8.72 -11.78
N SER A 232 -10.72 -9.72 -12.62
CA SER A 232 -9.67 -10.56 -13.19
C SER A 232 -10.17 -11.29 -14.43
N LEU A 233 -9.25 -11.56 -15.36
CA LEU A 233 -9.52 -12.29 -16.58
C LEU A 233 -8.33 -13.17 -16.92
N LYS A 234 -8.60 -14.41 -17.34
CA LYS A 234 -7.63 -15.30 -17.98
C LYS A 234 -8.24 -15.82 -19.27
N LEU A 235 -7.54 -15.65 -20.39
CA LEU A 235 -7.92 -16.23 -21.66
C LEU A 235 -6.88 -17.26 -22.07
N SER A 236 -7.35 -18.46 -22.41
CA SER A 236 -6.59 -19.53 -23.04
C SER A 236 -7.11 -19.73 -24.46
N CYS A 237 -6.21 -19.93 -25.42
CA CYS A 237 -6.53 -20.14 -26.82
C CYS A 237 -5.80 -21.39 -27.32
N GLU A 238 -6.52 -22.31 -27.96
CA GLU A 238 -5.93 -23.49 -28.58
C GLU A 238 -5.46 -23.18 -30.02
N PRO A 239 -4.50 -23.93 -30.58
CA PRO A 239 -3.99 -23.70 -31.94
C PRO A 239 -5.08 -23.66 -33.02
N GLU A 240 -6.13 -24.47 -32.89
CA GLU A 240 -7.29 -24.55 -33.78
C GLU A 240 -8.05 -23.21 -33.89
N LEU A 241 -7.91 -22.32 -32.89
CA LEU A 241 -8.42 -20.97 -32.98
C LEU A 241 -7.85 -20.23 -34.20
N TYR A 242 -6.58 -20.47 -34.52
CA TYR A 242 -5.80 -19.77 -35.55
C TYR A 242 -5.69 -20.53 -36.87
N ASP A 243 -6.18 -21.78 -36.94
CA ASP A 243 -6.18 -22.56 -38.18
C ASP A 243 -7.13 -21.94 -39.22
N CYS A 244 -6.59 -21.41 -40.33
CA CYS A 244 -7.38 -20.74 -41.36
C CYS A 244 -8.29 -21.70 -42.16
N ASP A 245 -8.03 -23.00 -42.12
CA ASP A 245 -8.81 -24.00 -42.86
C ASP A 245 -10.06 -24.45 -42.07
N LEU A 246 -10.11 -24.16 -40.77
CA LEU A 246 -11.28 -24.49 -39.95
C LEU A 246 -12.42 -23.48 -40.15
N PRO A 247 -13.66 -23.95 -40.36
CA PRO A 247 -14.83 -23.08 -40.33
C PRO A 247 -14.95 -22.45 -38.93
N LYS A 248 -15.05 -21.13 -38.87
CA LYS A 248 -15.11 -20.39 -37.59
C LYS A 248 -16.54 -20.16 -37.09
N GLN A 249 -17.55 -20.61 -37.84
CA GLN A 249 -18.96 -20.33 -37.57
C GLN A 249 -19.88 -21.48 -38.03
N PRO A 250 -21.04 -21.70 -37.36
CA PRO A 250 -21.49 -21.01 -36.15
C PRO A 250 -20.60 -21.31 -34.95
N ILE A 251 -20.50 -20.38 -33.99
CA ILE A 251 -19.82 -20.65 -32.72
C ILE A 251 -20.82 -21.21 -31.71
N ARG A 252 -20.39 -22.19 -30.92
CA ARG A 252 -21.07 -22.58 -29.69
C ARG A 252 -20.32 -22.01 -28.50
N VAL A 253 -21.04 -21.51 -27.51
CA VAL A 253 -20.47 -20.94 -26.29
C VAL A 253 -21.15 -21.54 -25.06
N ASP A 254 -20.36 -22.13 -24.17
CA ASP A 254 -20.84 -22.63 -22.87
C ASP A 254 -20.38 -21.65 -21.78
N ASN A 255 -21.28 -21.19 -20.90
CA ASN A 255 -20.91 -20.45 -19.70
C ASN A 255 -21.23 -21.27 -18.45
N GLU A 256 -20.32 -21.26 -17.49
CA GLU A 256 -20.45 -22.00 -16.25
C GLU A 256 -19.97 -21.16 -15.07
N LEU A 257 -20.73 -21.19 -13.98
CA LEU A 257 -20.30 -20.68 -12.68
C LEU A 257 -19.38 -21.73 -12.06
N VAL A 258 -18.12 -21.39 -11.84
CA VAL A 258 -17.13 -22.35 -11.35
C VAL A 258 -16.69 -22.05 -9.92
N TYR A 259 -16.88 -20.83 -9.43
CA TYR A 259 -16.55 -20.44 -8.06
C TYR A 259 -17.45 -19.32 -7.54
N VAL A 260 -17.89 -19.43 -6.29
CA VAL A 260 -18.58 -18.39 -5.52
C VAL A 260 -17.73 -18.05 -4.29
N GLY A 261 -17.15 -16.86 -4.29
CA GLY A 261 -16.43 -16.28 -3.16
C GLY A 261 -17.33 -15.48 -2.21
N ASN A 262 -16.72 -14.75 -1.28
CA ASN A 262 -17.50 -13.96 -0.32
C ASN A 262 -18.17 -12.72 -0.98
N THR A 263 -17.43 -12.02 -1.84
CA THR A 263 -17.89 -10.80 -2.55
C THR A 263 -17.70 -10.89 -4.07
N SER A 264 -17.33 -12.06 -4.57
CA SER A 264 -16.98 -12.27 -5.97
C SER A 264 -17.42 -13.64 -6.48
N ILE A 265 -17.46 -13.79 -7.80
CA ILE A 265 -17.71 -15.04 -8.49
C ILE A 265 -16.65 -15.23 -9.59
N LYS A 266 -16.48 -16.46 -10.05
CA LYS A 266 -15.76 -16.77 -11.28
C LYS A 266 -16.68 -17.54 -12.21
N THR A 267 -16.81 -17.06 -13.44
CA THR A 267 -17.43 -17.81 -14.53
C THR A 267 -16.36 -18.29 -15.49
N ARG A 268 -16.59 -19.45 -16.11
CA ARG A 268 -15.78 -20.01 -17.18
C ARG A 268 -16.62 -20.03 -18.45
N VAL A 269 -16.10 -19.44 -19.52
CA VAL A 269 -16.75 -19.37 -20.81
C VAL A 269 -15.91 -20.10 -21.84
N LYS A 270 -16.50 -21.06 -22.53
CA LYS A 270 -15.84 -21.91 -23.53
C LYS A 270 -16.43 -21.66 -24.90
N MET A 271 -15.60 -21.45 -25.91
CA MET A 271 -16.02 -21.32 -27.31
C MET A 271 -15.59 -22.53 -28.11
N TYR A 272 -16.48 -23.02 -28.97
CA TYR A 272 -16.24 -24.14 -29.87
C TYR A 272 -16.53 -23.72 -31.31
N PHE A 273 -15.72 -24.21 -32.23
CA PHE A 273 -16.00 -24.16 -33.66
C PHE A 273 -16.73 -25.42 -34.11
N PRO A 274 -17.40 -25.39 -35.28
CA PRO A 274 -17.99 -26.58 -35.86
C PRO A 274 -16.96 -27.68 -36.01
N ASN A 275 -17.36 -28.92 -35.68
CA ASN A 275 -16.53 -30.12 -35.79
C ASN A 275 -15.28 -30.15 -34.89
N VAL A 276 -15.11 -29.19 -33.96
CA VAL A 276 -14.04 -29.23 -32.95
C VAL A 276 -14.67 -29.59 -31.60
N GLU A 277 -14.31 -30.76 -31.08
CA GLU A 277 -14.88 -31.28 -29.82
C GLU A 277 -14.40 -30.47 -28.61
N LYS A 278 -13.14 -30.03 -28.63
CA LYS A 278 -12.51 -29.23 -27.57
C LYS A 278 -12.80 -27.75 -27.75
N PRO A 279 -12.84 -26.97 -26.65
CA PRO A 279 -12.99 -25.53 -26.77
C PRO A 279 -11.76 -24.92 -27.43
N VAL A 280 -11.96 -24.13 -28.48
CA VAL A 280 -10.87 -23.40 -29.17
C VAL A 280 -10.42 -22.17 -28.39
N ALA A 281 -11.27 -21.67 -27.50
CA ALA A 281 -10.92 -20.63 -26.55
C ALA A 281 -11.68 -20.83 -25.22
N GLU A 282 -11.00 -20.55 -24.11
CA GLU A 282 -11.56 -20.61 -22.76
C GLU A 282 -11.22 -19.33 -22.00
N LYS A 283 -12.25 -18.66 -21.45
CA LYS A 283 -12.11 -17.46 -20.64
C LYS A 283 -12.59 -17.73 -19.22
N ASP A 284 -11.70 -17.58 -18.25
CA ASP A 284 -12.07 -17.43 -16.85
C ASP A 284 -12.26 -15.95 -16.54
N PHE A 285 -13.39 -15.62 -15.93
CA PHE A 285 -13.83 -14.25 -15.71
C PHE A 285 -14.24 -14.05 -14.25
N GLY A 286 -13.46 -13.26 -13.52
CA GLY A 286 -13.70 -12.96 -12.11
C GLY A 286 -14.48 -11.67 -11.93
N THR A 287 -15.69 -11.76 -11.38
CA THR A 287 -16.56 -10.60 -11.15
C THR A 287 -16.66 -10.31 -9.66
N VAL A 288 -16.55 -9.04 -9.27
CA VAL A 288 -16.81 -8.56 -7.89
C VAL A 288 -18.13 -7.80 -7.85
N PHE A 289 -18.91 -8.03 -6.81
CA PHE A 289 -20.14 -7.28 -6.55
C PHE A 289 -19.83 -6.05 -5.71
N VAL A 290 -20.36 -4.91 -6.12
CA VAL A 290 -20.08 -3.60 -5.49
C VAL A 290 -21.40 -2.90 -5.17
N ASP A 291 -21.52 -2.45 -3.93
CA ASP A 291 -22.66 -1.64 -3.50
C ASP A 291 -22.61 -0.27 -4.20
N PRO A 292 -23.69 0.15 -4.90
CA PRO A 292 -23.69 1.40 -5.66
C PRO A 292 -23.57 2.66 -4.79
N SER A 293 -24.01 2.60 -3.54
CA SER A 293 -23.99 3.72 -2.60
C SER A 293 -22.63 3.89 -1.94
N THR A 294 -22.03 2.79 -1.46
CA THR A 294 -20.74 2.84 -0.74
C THR A 294 -19.53 2.68 -1.65
N ARG A 295 -19.75 2.19 -2.88
CA ARG A 295 -18.70 1.82 -3.84
C ARG A 295 -17.69 0.81 -3.28
N ARG A 296 -18.13 -0.05 -2.35
CA ARG A 296 -17.31 -1.11 -1.74
C ARG A 296 -17.78 -2.50 -2.16
N PRO A 297 -16.87 -3.48 -2.22
CA PRO A 297 -17.25 -4.87 -2.41
C PRO A 297 -18.26 -5.33 -1.36
N VAL A 298 -19.32 -6.01 -1.80
CA VAL A 298 -20.41 -6.49 -0.94
C VAL A 298 -20.67 -7.96 -1.19
N ALA A 299 -21.07 -8.69 -0.14
CA ALA A 299 -21.41 -10.10 -0.28
C ALA A 299 -22.80 -10.24 -0.94
N PRO A 300 -22.99 -11.21 -1.84
CA PRO A 300 -24.33 -11.56 -2.31
C PRO A 300 -25.26 -11.91 -1.14
N PRO A 301 -26.56 -11.59 -1.25
CA PRO A 301 -27.54 -11.97 -0.24
C PRO A 301 -27.64 -13.49 -0.12
N ALA A 302 -28.07 -13.98 1.05
CA ALA A 302 -28.10 -15.40 1.38
C ALA A 302 -28.86 -16.24 0.34
N TRP A 303 -30.04 -15.78 -0.09
CA TRP A 303 -30.86 -16.47 -1.11
C TRP A 303 -30.09 -16.73 -2.41
N TRP A 304 -29.25 -15.79 -2.83
CA TRP A 304 -28.46 -15.90 -4.05
C TRP A 304 -27.35 -16.93 -3.86
N ARG A 305 -26.65 -16.86 -2.72
CA ARG A 305 -25.57 -17.80 -2.40
C ARG A 305 -26.10 -19.23 -2.28
N GLU A 306 -27.20 -19.43 -1.58
CA GLU A 306 -27.85 -20.74 -1.43
C GLU A 306 -28.23 -21.34 -2.79
N LYS A 307 -28.75 -20.51 -3.71
CA LYS A 307 -29.09 -20.92 -5.08
C LYS A 307 -27.86 -21.30 -5.91
N HIS A 308 -26.77 -20.54 -5.82
CA HIS A 308 -25.67 -20.63 -6.79
C HIS A 308 -24.40 -21.36 -6.30
N VAL A 309 -24.13 -21.38 -4.99
CA VAL A 309 -22.97 -22.09 -4.40
C VAL A 309 -22.91 -23.57 -4.78
N PRO A 310 -24.03 -24.34 -4.84
CA PRO A 310 -23.99 -25.76 -5.22
C PRO A 310 -23.41 -26.04 -6.61
N TYR A 311 -23.34 -25.03 -7.48
CA TYR A 311 -22.75 -25.17 -8.82
C TYR A 311 -21.25 -24.83 -8.86
N SER A 312 -20.65 -24.37 -7.76
CA SER A 312 -19.21 -24.17 -7.68
C SER A 312 -18.49 -25.51 -7.78
N ARG A 313 -17.33 -25.53 -8.45
CA ARG A 313 -16.52 -26.74 -8.58
C ARG A 313 -15.52 -26.85 -7.44
N ALA A 314 -15.33 -28.07 -6.93
CA ALA A 314 -14.31 -28.34 -5.93
C ALA A 314 -12.90 -28.02 -6.47
N GLY A 315 -12.07 -27.38 -5.65
CA GLY A 315 -10.70 -26.99 -6.02
C GLY A 315 -10.58 -25.72 -6.87
N GLU A 316 -11.70 -25.16 -7.36
CA GLU A 316 -11.68 -23.86 -8.02
C GLU A 316 -11.63 -22.73 -6.99
N GLY A 317 -10.90 -21.65 -7.33
CA GLY A 317 -10.80 -20.44 -6.52
C GLY A 317 -10.86 -19.18 -7.37
N ARG A 318 -10.61 -18.02 -6.74
CA ARG A 318 -10.39 -16.76 -7.46
C ARG A 318 -9.28 -16.91 -8.49
N ILE A 319 -9.35 -16.14 -9.58
CA ILE A 319 -8.23 -16.04 -10.51
C ILE A 319 -7.08 -15.34 -9.77
N ILE A 320 -5.97 -16.04 -9.61
CA ILE A 320 -4.75 -15.45 -9.04
C ILE A 320 -4.07 -14.70 -10.18
N GLN A 321 -4.10 -13.38 -10.12
CA GLN A 321 -3.34 -12.56 -11.05
C GLN A 321 -1.84 -12.78 -10.76
N PRO A 322 -1.03 -13.10 -11.78
CA PRO A 322 0.41 -13.13 -11.60
C PRO A 322 0.87 -11.74 -11.15
N THR A 323 1.57 -11.68 -10.02
CA THR A 323 2.24 -10.45 -9.61
C THR A 323 3.40 -10.22 -10.55
N PHE A 324 3.30 -9.18 -11.38
CA PHE A 324 4.40 -8.74 -12.20
C PHE A 324 5.38 -7.94 -11.34
N ASP A 325 6.60 -8.45 -11.19
CA ASP A 325 7.66 -7.71 -10.52
C ASP A 325 8.32 -6.76 -11.50
N PHE A 326 7.91 -5.48 -11.44
CA PHE A 326 8.50 -4.42 -12.26
C PHE A 326 10.00 -4.26 -12.04
N ASN A 327 10.54 -4.62 -10.86
CA ASN A 327 11.99 -4.53 -10.61
C ASN A 327 12.78 -5.63 -11.32
N ALA A 328 12.13 -6.76 -11.61
CA ALA A 328 12.74 -7.88 -12.35
C ALA A 328 12.62 -7.71 -13.88
N TRP A 329 11.86 -6.72 -14.37
CA TRP A 329 11.65 -6.51 -15.79
C TRP A 329 12.84 -5.76 -16.43
N SER A 330 13.49 -6.40 -17.40
CA SER A 330 14.61 -5.83 -18.17
C SER A 330 14.21 -5.35 -19.58
N GLY A 331 12.94 -5.51 -19.95
CA GLY A 331 12.45 -5.12 -21.27
C GLY A 331 12.27 -3.60 -21.41
N ALA A 332 12.22 -3.12 -22.66
CA ALA A 332 11.86 -1.73 -22.93
C ALA A 332 10.42 -1.45 -22.45
N MET A 333 10.24 -0.34 -21.74
CA MET A 333 8.92 0.16 -21.36
C MET A 333 8.50 1.23 -22.35
N HIS A 334 7.28 1.11 -22.86
CA HIS A 334 6.66 2.09 -23.74
C HIS A 334 5.44 2.67 -23.06
N GLN A 335 5.25 3.98 -23.21
CA GLN A 335 4.11 4.69 -22.68
C GLN A 335 3.39 5.39 -23.82
N GLU A 336 2.08 5.21 -23.90
CA GLU A 336 1.23 5.87 -24.88
C GLU A 336 0.06 6.58 -24.18
N ASN A 337 -0.32 7.73 -24.72
CA ASN A 337 -1.51 8.47 -24.28
C ASN A 337 -2.70 8.02 -25.11
N ILE A 338 -3.66 7.34 -24.47
CA ILE A 338 -4.86 6.84 -25.13
C ILE A 338 -6.05 7.67 -24.69
N ARG A 339 -6.86 8.10 -25.66
CA ARG A 339 -8.10 8.85 -25.40
C ARG A 339 -9.27 7.87 -25.36
N VAL A 340 -10.00 7.85 -24.24
CA VAL A 340 -11.26 7.11 -24.14
C VAL A 340 -12.33 7.82 -24.95
N HIS A 341 -12.93 7.13 -25.90
CA HIS A 341 -14.03 7.64 -26.73
C HIS A 341 -15.38 7.29 -26.13
N ILE A 342 -16.45 7.97 -26.57
CA ILE A 342 -17.82 7.64 -26.14
C ILE A 342 -18.18 6.18 -26.50
N ALA A 343 -17.65 5.67 -27.61
CA ALA A 343 -17.85 4.29 -28.03
C ALA A 343 -17.16 3.26 -27.12
N ASP A 344 -16.20 3.68 -26.28
CA ASP A 344 -15.57 2.84 -25.26
C ASP A 344 -16.40 2.76 -23.98
N LEU A 345 -17.46 3.56 -23.85
CA LEU A 345 -18.30 3.56 -22.65
C LEU A 345 -19.41 2.51 -22.77
N ASP A 346 -19.67 1.80 -21.68
CA ASP A 346 -20.83 0.93 -21.53
C ASP A 346 -22.12 1.75 -21.28
N ALA A 347 -23.25 1.05 -21.19
CA ALA A 347 -24.55 1.69 -20.94
C ALA A 347 -24.61 2.46 -19.60
N ASN A 348 -23.71 2.17 -18.66
CA ASN A 348 -23.63 2.85 -17.37
C ASN A 348 -22.64 4.04 -17.39
N GLY A 349 -22.08 4.37 -18.56
CA GLY A 349 -21.07 5.42 -18.72
C GLY A 349 -19.69 5.06 -18.17
N HIS A 350 -19.42 3.80 -17.87
CA HIS A 350 -18.09 3.34 -17.48
C HIS A 350 -17.30 2.90 -18.72
N CYS A 351 -15.97 3.04 -18.70
CA CYS A 351 -15.15 2.45 -19.75
C CYS A 351 -15.34 0.92 -19.75
N ASN A 352 -15.74 0.37 -20.88
CA ASN A 352 -15.91 -1.05 -21.07
C ASN A 352 -14.58 -1.76 -20.81
N TRP A 353 -14.63 -2.84 -20.04
CA TRP A 353 -13.42 -3.57 -19.67
C TRP A 353 -12.66 -4.08 -20.91
N GLY A 354 -13.39 -4.43 -21.99
CA GLY A 354 -12.81 -4.88 -23.25
C GLY A 354 -11.98 -3.81 -23.94
N SER A 355 -12.32 -2.52 -23.74
CA SER A 355 -11.52 -1.40 -24.26
C SER A 355 -10.14 -1.35 -23.62
N PHE A 356 -9.95 -1.75 -22.36
CA PHE A 356 -8.61 -1.79 -21.76
C PHE A 356 -7.69 -2.82 -22.43
N VAL A 357 -8.24 -3.96 -22.88
CA VAL A 357 -7.45 -4.95 -23.64
C VAL A 357 -7.04 -4.36 -24.99
N TRP A 358 -7.96 -3.64 -25.64
CA TRP A 358 -7.68 -2.91 -26.88
C TRP A 358 -6.60 -1.85 -26.68
N PHE A 359 -6.68 -1.05 -25.62
CA PHE A 359 -5.70 -0.02 -25.30
C PHE A 359 -4.29 -0.60 -25.14
N CYS A 360 -4.15 -1.73 -24.45
CA CYS A 360 -2.86 -2.43 -24.34
C CYS A 360 -2.34 -2.91 -25.69
N TYR A 361 -3.20 -3.42 -26.57
CA TYR A 361 -2.83 -3.88 -27.90
C TYR A 361 -2.41 -2.72 -28.82
N GLU A 362 -3.15 -1.61 -28.77
CA GLU A 362 -2.85 -0.40 -29.54
C GLU A 362 -1.52 0.21 -29.10
N ALA A 363 -1.28 0.35 -27.79
CA ALA A 363 0.01 0.81 -27.27
C ALA A 363 1.17 -0.08 -27.74
N TYR A 364 0.99 -1.40 -27.71
CA TYR A 364 1.99 -2.33 -28.23
C TYR A 364 2.22 -2.14 -29.73
N GLY A 365 1.16 -2.08 -30.54
CA GLY A 365 1.27 -1.87 -31.99
C GLY A 365 1.99 -0.57 -32.36
N ILE A 366 1.62 0.54 -31.72
CA ILE A 366 2.29 1.85 -31.91
C ILE A 366 3.78 1.74 -31.56
N SER A 367 4.13 1.04 -30.47
CA SER A 367 5.52 0.87 -30.06
C SER A 367 6.38 0.10 -31.08
N GLN A 368 5.77 -0.83 -31.83
CA GLN A 368 6.48 -1.57 -32.87
C GLN A 368 6.70 -0.72 -34.13
N CYS A 369 5.77 0.17 -34.47
CA CYS A 369 5.88 1.03 -35.66
C CYS A 369 6.86 2.20 -35.49
N ARG A 370 7.25 2.56 -34.25
CA ARG A 370 8.21 3.65 -33.97
C ARG A 370 9.67 3.18 -33.94
N ARG A 371 9.93 1.87 -34.02
CA ARG A 371 11.27 1.29 -34.18
C ARG A 371 11.60 1.18 -35.65
#